data_AF-A0A960S1V7-F1
#
_entry.id   AF-A0A960S1V7-F1
#
_cell.length_a   1.000
_cell.length_b   1.000
_cell.length_c   1.000
_cell.angle_alpha   90.00
_cell.angle_beta   90.00
_cell.angle_gamma   90.00
#
_symmetry.space_group_name_H-M   'P 1'
#
loop_
_entity.id
_entity.type
_entity.pdbx_description
1 polymer ?
#
loop_
_entity_poly.entity_id
_entity_poly.type
_entity_poly.pdbx_seq_one_letter_code
_entity_poly.pdbx_strand_id
1 'polypeptide(L)'
;MKFWVALAMLATPMLHSHCQMPCGIYHDDMVFDQIDQYVETMVKAVTVMADTKLDSTQNGNTFVRWVLNKENMSNETANLITTYFLQQKIKPDEEDTVKRLVSAHKMLNLLMTIKQTADIKYIKAFNDEWEKFKLFFHIEGYECKMEKIKLTEWGQKVEAGKKK
;
A
#
# COMPACT_ATOMS: atom_id res chain seq x y z
N MET A 1 -4.59 -38.22 46.51
CA MET A 1 -3.35 -37.57 46.06
C MET A 1 -3.12 -37.91 44.59
N LYS A 2 -3.41 -36.99 43.67
CA LYS A 2 -2.82 -36.87 42.32
C LYS A 2 -3.40 -35.62 41.64
N PHE A 3 -2.51 -34.93 40.96
CA PHE A 3 -2.49 -33.48 40.75
C PHE A 3 -3.38 -33.02 39.59
N TRP A 4 -3.86 -31.80 39.74
CA TRP A 4 -4.29 -30.88 38.69
C TRP A 4 -3.25 -30.75 37.57
N VAL A 5 -3.71 -30.71 36.31
CA VAL A 5 -3.15 -29.80 35.30
C VAL A 5 -4.33 -29.20 34.53
N ALA A 6 -4.79 -28.03 34.97
CA ALA A 6 -5.63 -27.18 34.14
C ALA A 6 -4.72 -26.51 33.10
N LEU A 7 -4.86 -26.89 31.83
CA LEU A 7 -4.17 -26.27 30.71
C LEU A 7 -4.78 -24.88 30.47
N ALA A 8 -4.16 -23.85 31.06
CA ALA A 8 -4.49 -22.47 30.75
C ALA A 8 -4.01 -22.15 29.32
N MET A 9 -4.93 -22.12 28.37
CA MET A 9 -4.69 -21.54 27.05
C MET A 9 -4.51 -20.03 27.22
N LEU A 10 -3.25 -19.56 27.19
CA LEU A 10 -2.92 -18.15 27.01
C LEU A 10 -3.31 -17.77 25.58
N ALA A 11 -4.52 -17.26 25.40
CA ALA A 11 -4.89 -16.54 24.19
C ALA A 11 -4.04 -15.27 24.12
N THR A 12 -3.03 -15.24 23.26
CA THR A 12 -2.33 -14.00 22.92
C THR A 12 -3.36 -13.05 22.30
N PRO A 13 -3.59 -11.85 22.87
CA PRO A 13 -4.42 -10.87 22.19
C PRO A 13 -3.72 -10.52 20.88
N MET A 14 -4.39 -10.79 19.76
CA MET A 14 -4.03 -10.19 18.49
C MET A 14 -4.33 -8.70 18.60
N LEU A 15 -3.36 -7.93 19.13
CA LEU A 15 -3.40 -6.48 19.14
C LEU A 15 -3.30 -6.01 17.68
N HIS A 16 -4.45 -5.95 17.02
CA HIS A 16 -4.64 -5.15 15.83
C HIS A 16 -4.66 -3.69 16.30
N SER A 17 -3.49 -3.11 16.57
CA SER A 17 -3.35 -1.70 16.92
C SER A 17 -3.68 -0.84 15.71
N HIS A 18 -4.97 -0.59 15.49
CA HIS A 18 -5.53 0.46 14.62
C HIS A 18 -6.42 1.41 15.44
N CYS A 19 -6.08 1.57 16.73
CA CYS A 19 -6.87 2.37 17.65
C CYS A 19 -6.72 3.84 17.28
N GLN A 20 -7.78 4.46 16.78
CA GLN A 20 -7.92 5.92 16.55
C GLN A 20 -7.96 6.72 17.87
N MET A 21 -7.43 6.14 18.95
CA MET A 21 -7.30 6.75 20.25
C MET A 21 -6.07 7.67 20.20
N PRO A 22 -6.13 8.88 20.80
CA PRO A 22 -5.02 9.81 20.82
C PRO A 22 -3.93 9.32 21.79
N CYS A 23 -3.23 8.24 21.44
CA CYS A 23 -2.18 7.64 22.25
C CYS A 23 -0.82 8.32 22.09
N GLY A 24 -0.66 9.17 21.07
CA GLY A 24 0.57 9.91 20.80
C GLY A 24 1.73 9.06 20.29
N ILE A 25 1.54 7.74 20.11
CA ILE A 25 2.54 6.81 19.60
C ILE A 25 2.27 6.62 18.11
N TYR A 26 2.98 7.38 17.27
CA TYR A 26 2.89 7.27 15.83
C TYR A 26 4.24 6.79 15.28
N HIS A 27 4.23 5.64 14.62
CA HIS A 27 5.35 5.17 13.82
C HIS A 27 5.08 5.49 12.36
N ASP A 28 5.18 6.78 12.03
CA ASP A 28 4.90 7.29 10.69
C ASP A 28 5.68 6.51 9.62
N ASP A 29 6.97 6.26 9.86
CA ASP A 29 7.85 5.47 8.99
C ASP A 29 7.27 4.09 8.64
N MET A 30 6.64 3.42 9.61
CA MET A 30 6.03 2.12 9.37
C MET A 30 4.82 2.22 8.43
N VAL A 31 4.03 3.29 8.53
CA VAL A 31 2.90 3.50 7.62
C VAL A 31 3.39 3.79 6.21
N PHE A 32 4.45 4.59 6.08
CA PHE A 32 5.06 4.88 4.78
C PHE A 32 5.65 3.61 4.15
N ASP A 33 6.46 2.86 4.89
CA ASP A 33 7.06 1.60 4.43
C ASP A 33 5.99 0.55 4.08
N GLN A 34 4.89 0.50 4.84
CA GLN A 34 3.78 -0.42 4.57
C GLN A 34 3.08 -0.09 3.25
N ILE A 35 2.84 1.19 2.95
CA ILE A 35 2.26 1.62 1.67
C ILE A 35 3.23 1.35 0.53
N ASP A 36 4.54 1.63 0.70
CA ASP A 36 5.56 1.33 -0.30
C ASP A 36 5.58 -0.18 -0.64
N GLN A 37 5.47 -1.05 0.38
CA GLN A 37 5.36 -2.50 0.19
C GLN A 37 4.08 -2.91 -0.57
N TYR A 38 2.95 -2.28 -0.27
CA TYR A 38 1.69 -2.53 -0.98
C TYR A 38 1.80 -2.11 -2.45
N VAL A 39 2.44 -0.98 -2.75
CA VAL A 39 2.72 -0.53 -4.12
C VAL A 39 3.59 -1.55 -4.84
N GLU A 40 4.70 -2.01 -4.25
CA GLU A 40 5.55 -3.04 -4.86
C GLU A 40 4.76 -4.32 -5.17
N THR A 41 3.88 -4.72 -4.25
CA THR A 41 3.02 -5.89 -4.43
C THR A 41 2.01 -5.70 -5.58
N MET A 42 1.43 -4.51 -5.73
CA MET A 42 0.55 -4.18 -6.85
C MET A 42 1.30 -4.22 -8.19
N VAL A 43 2.52 -3.67 -8.25
CA VAL A 43 3.38 -3.73 -9.45
C VAL A 43 3.66 -5.19 -9.82
N LYS A 44 4.08 -6.00 -8.85
CA LYS A 44 4.34 -7.44 -9.06
C LYS A 44 3.09 -8.17 -9.56
N ALA A 45 1.93 -7.89 -9.00
CA ALA A 45 0.67 -8.51 -9.41
C ALA A 45 0.37 -8.23 -10.88
N VAL A 46 0.44 -6.97 -11.31
CA VAL A 46 0.19 -6.58 -12.71
C VAL A 46 1.20 -7.22 -13.67
N THR A 47 2.49 -7.25 -13.31
CA THR A 47 3.53 -7.89 -14.13
C THR A 47 3.28 -9.38 -14.29
N VAL A 48 3.03 -10.11 -13.19
CA VAL A 48 2.78 -11.56 -13.26
C VAL A 48 1.49 -11.85 -14.05
N MET A 49 0.44 -11.04 -13.87
CA MET A 49 -0.80 -11.19 -14.64
C MET A 49 -0.57 -11.00 -16.14
N ALA A 50 0.27 -10.05 -16.55
CA ALA A 50 0.61 -9.82 -17.96
C ALA A 50 1.38 -10.98 -18.58
N ASP A 51 2.27 -11.62 -17.81
CA ASP A 51 3.09 -12.75 -18.27
C ASP A 51 2.37 -14.11 -18.21
N THR A 52 1.26 -14.20 -17.47
CA THR A 52 0.52 -15.46 -17.26
C THR A 52 -0.37 -15.78 -18.46
N LYS A 53 -0.14 -16.93 -19.10
CA LYS A 53 -1.03 -17.48 -20.12
C LYS A 53 -2.16 -18.29 -19.48
N LEU A 54 -3.40 -18.04 -19.88
CA LEU A 54 -4.58 -18.75 -19.38
C LEU A 54 -4.83 -20.06 -20.14
N ASP A 55 -3.83 -20.94 -20.16
CA ASP A 55 -3.82 -22.21 -20.90
C ASP A 55 -4.05 -23.46 -20.02
N SER A 56 -4.06 -23.29 -18.70
CA SER A 56 -4.28 -24.36 -17.73
C SER A 56 -5.04 -23.86 -16.50
N THR A 57 -5.71 -24.78 -15.80
CA THR A 57 -6.40 -24.48 -14.53
C THR A 57 -5.45 -23.91 -13.48
N GLN A 58 -4.20 -24.39 -13.43
CA GLN A 58 -3.19 -23.89 -12.50
C GLN A 58 -2.83 -22.43 -12.80
N ASN A 59 -2.66 -22.08 -14.08
CA ASN A 59 -2.38 -20.70 -14.48
C ASN A 59 -3.59 -19.79 -14.26
N GLY A 60 -4.81 -20.29 -14.52
CA GLY A 60 -6.06 -19.60 -14.17
C GLY A 60 -6.16 -19.28 -12.68
N ASN A 61 -5.88 -20.25 -11.81
CA ASN A 61 -5.86 -20.04 -10.36
C ASN A 61 -4.79 -19.00 -9.94
N THR A 62 -3.61 -19.06 -10.57
CA THR A 62 -2.53 -18.10 -10.29
C THR A 62 -2.93 -16.68 -10.69
N PHE A 63 -3.54 -16.51 -11.86
CA PHE A 63 -4.04 -15.22 -12.33
C PHE A 63 -5.08 -14.63 -11.37
N VAL A 64 -6.09 -15.42 -10.98
CA VAL A 64 -7.15 -14.99 -10.06
C VAL A 64 -6.58 -14.59 -8.69
N ARG A 65 -5.59 -15.33 -8.17
CA ARG A 65 -4.92 -14.96 -6.91
C ARG A 65 -4.25 -13.60 -6.98
N TRP A 66 -3.60 -13.27 -8.10
CA TRP A 66 -2.96 -11.97 -8.28
C TRP A 66 -3.96 -10.83 -8.47
N VAL A 67 -5.10 -11.08 -9.13
CA VAL A 67 -6.22 -10.13 -9.18
C VAL A 67 -6.69 -9.79 -7.76
N LEU A 68 -7.02 -10.81 -6.96
CA LEU A 68 -7.48 -10.62 -5.58
C LEU A 68 -6.43 -9.95 -4.70
N ASN A 69 -5.16 -10.33 -4.84
CA ASN A 69 -4.09 -9.74 -4.05
C ASN A 69 -3.90 -8.25 -4.37
N LYS A 70 -3.90 -7.87 -5.66
CA LYS A 70 -3.85 -6.47 -6.10
C LYS A 70 -5.01 -5.65 -5.53
N GLU A 71 -6.22 -6.21 -5.55
CA GLU A 71 -7.40 -5.55 -5.00
C GLU A 71 -7.30 -5.35 -3.48
N ASN A 72 -6.85 -6.37 -2.75
CA ASN A 72 -6.65 -6.28 -1.31
C ASN A 72 -5.60 -5.23 -0.96
N MET A 73 -4.43 -5.22 -1.63
CA MET A 73 -3.39 -4.20 -1.39
C MET A 73 -3.88 -2.79 -1.71
N SER A 74 -4.73 -2.64 -2.74
CA SER A 74 -5.35 -1.36 -3.06
C SER A 74 -6.31 -0.90 -1.95
N ASN A 75 -7.10 -1.82 -1.39
CA ASN A 75 -8.01 -1.53 -0.28
C ASN A 75 -7.25 -1.17 1.00
N GLU A 76 -6.21 -1.92 1.36
CA GLU A 76 -5.40 -1.61 2.55
C GLU A 76 -4.71 -0.25 2.43
N THR A 77 -4.19 0.07 1.25
CA THR A 77 -3.63 1.41 0.98
C THR A 77 -4.69 2.50 1.12
N ALA A 78 -5.89 2.29 0.57
CA ALA A 78 -7.00 3.24 0.71
C ALA A 78 -7.44 3.42 2.17
N ASN A 79 -7.44 2.34 2.95
CA ASN A 79 -7.74 2.36 4.37
C ASN A 79 -6.70 3.20 5.12
N LEU A 80 -5.40 3.03 4.86
CA LEU A 80 -4.35 3.84 5.48
C LEU A 80 -4.46 5.33 5.08
N ILE A 81 -4.67 5.63 3.79
CA ILE A 81 -4.91 7.01 3.33
C ILE A 81 -6.08 7.64 4.09
N THR A 82 -7.18 6.91 4.23
CA THR A 82 -8.39 7.43 4.87
C THR A 82 -8.25 7.55 6.38
N THR A 83 -7.82 6.49 7.04
CA THR A 83 -7.87 6.39 8.52
C THR A 83 -6.69 7.04 9.20
N TYR A 84 -5.50 7.02 8.58
CA TYR A 84 -4.30 7.60 9.16
C TYR A 84 -4.10 9.03 8.64
N PHE A 85 -4.11 9.24 7.32
CA PHE A 85 -3.84 10.59 6.80
C PHE A 85 -5.05 11.52 6.90
N LEU A 86 -6.20 11.16 6.31
CA LEU A 86 -7.36 12.06 6.28
C LEU A 86 -7.97 12.30 7.68
N GLN A 87 -8.06 11.26 8.50
CA GLN A 87 -8.71 11.36 9.82
C GLN A 87 -7.77 11.82 10.94
N GLN A 88 -6.47 11.46 10.91
CA GLN A 88 -5.56 11.74 12.03
C GLN A 88 -4.55 12.85 11.72
N LYS A 89 -3.88 12.81 10.55
CA LYS A 89 -2.74 13.70 10.25
C LYS A 89 -3.14 15.02 9.62
N ILE A 90 -4.07 15.05 8.68
CA ILE A 90 -4.53 16.28 8.03
C ILE A 90 -5.53 16.97 8.96
N LYS A 91 -5.19 18.15 9.47
CA LYS A 91 -6.09 18.93 10.29
C LYS A 91 -6.99 19.83 9.44
N PRO A 92 -8.22 20.10 9.90
CA PRO A 92 -9.00 21.19 9.33
C PRO A 92 -8.28 22.52 9.59
N ASP A 93 -8.47 23.48 8.68
CA ASP A 93 -8.04 24.88 8.81
C ASP A 93 -6.52 25.16 8.77
N GLU A 94 -5.70 24.22 8.28
CA GLU A 94 -4.30 24.50 7.90
C GLU A 94 -4.24 25.07 6.47
N GLU A 95 -3.25 25.93 6.18
CA GLU A 95 -3.10 26.59 4.87
C GLU A 95 -2.97 25.57 3.72
N ASP A 96 -2.36 24.41 3.99
CA ASP A 96 -2.14 23.36 3.00
C ASP A 96 -3.16 22.20 3.08
N THR A 97 -4.16 22.26 3.96
CA THR A 97 -5.21 21.23 4.09
C THR A 97 -5.83 20.89 2.74
N VAL A 98 -6.22 21.90 1.96
CA VAL A 98 -6.85 21.70 0.64
C VAL A 98 -5.91 20.96 -0.31
N LYS A 99 -4.62 21.30 -0.33
CA LYS A 99 -3.62 20.65 -1.19
C LYS A 99 -3.43 19.17 -0.80
N ARG A 100 -3.33 18.89 0.50
CA ARG A 100 -3.20 17.52 1.04
C ARG A 100 -4.44 16.68 0.72
N LEU A 101 -5.64 17.23 0.89
CA LEU A 101 -6.91 16.56 0.58
C LEU A 101 -7.04 16.22 -0.91
N VAL A 102 -6.70 17.16 -1.80
CA VAL A 102 -6.76 16.93 -3.25
C VAL A 102 -5.78 15.82 -3.66
N SER A 103 -4.56 15.83 -3.12
CA SER A 103 -3.56 14.79 -3.39
C SER A 103 -4.02 13.41 -2.87
N ALA A 104 -4.54 13.34 -1.63
CA ALA A 104 -5.10 12.11 -1.07
C ALA A 104 -6.28 11.58 -1.90
N HIS A 105 -7.20 12.46 -2.31
CA HIS A 105 -8.33 12.07 -3.17
C HIS A 105 -7.86 11.52 -4.52
N LYS A 106 -6.88 12.16 -5.15
CA LYS A 106 -6.29 11.69 -6.41
C LYS A 106 -5.69 10.29 -6.25
N MET A 107 -4.97 10.03 -5.16
CA MET A 107 -4.43 8.71 -4.86
C MET A 107 -5.53 7.66 -4.68
N LEU A 108 -6.61 7.98 -3.95
CA LEU A 108 -7.75 7.08 -3.78
C LEU A 108 -8.43 6.73 -5.12
N ASN A 109 -8.57 7.71 -6.01
CA ASN A 109 -9.11 7.47 -7.35
C ASN A 109 -8.19 6.58 -8.20
N LEU A 110 -6.87 6.78 -8.10
CA LEU A 110 -5.89 5.93 -8.76
C LEU A 110 -5.94 4.49 -8.23
N LEU A 111 -6.10 4.27 -6.92
CA LEU A 111 -6.27 2.94 -6.34
C LEU A 111 -7.51 2.23 -6.88
N MET A 112 -8.65 2.93 -6.98
CA MET A 112 -9.86 2.39 -7.61
C MET A 112 -9.58 1.94 -9.05
N THR A 113 -8.87 2.76 -9.82
CA THR A 113 -8.51 2.43 -11.22
C THR A 113 -7.53 1.26 -11.30
N ILE A 114 -6.56 1.18 -10.38
CA ILE A 114 -5.62 0.06 -10.27
C ILE A 114 -6.37 -1.24 -10.01
N LYS A 115 -7.43 -1.25 -9.19
CA LYS A 115 -8.27 -2.45 -8.98
C LYS A 115 -8.93 -2.91 -10.27
N GLN A 116 -9.47 -1.98 -11.06
CA GLN A 116 -10.25 -2.28 -12.26
C GLN A 116 -9.41 -2.67 -13.48
N THR A 117 -8.10 -2.36 -13.48
CA THR A 117 -7.24 -2.51 -14.66
C THR A 117 -5.98 -3.33 -14.36
N ALA A 118 -5.31 -3.81 -15.40
CA ALA A 118 -3.98 -4.43 -15.31
C ALA A 118 -2.93 -3.58 -16.05
N ASP A 119 -3.03 -2.25 -15.92
CA ASP A 119 -2.14 -1.31 -16.59
C ASP A 119 -1.20 -0.64 -15.56
N ILE A 120 0.09 -0.89 -15.72
CA ILE A 120 1.14 -0.40 -14.84
C ILE A 120 1.21 1.14 -14.77
N LYS A 121 0.68 1.85 -15.77
CA LYS A 121 0.71 3.32 -15.81
C LYS A 121 -0.02 3.93 -14.62
N TYR A 122 -1.09 3.31 -14.14
CA TYR A 122 -1.87 3.83 -13.01
C TYR A 122 -1.13 3.62 -11.69
N ILE A 123 -0.39 2.51 -11.55
CA ILE A 123 0.47 2.26 -10.40
C ILE A 123 1.64 3.26 -10.38
N LYS A 124 2.24 3.54 -11.54
CA LYS A 124 3.25 4.59 -11.65
C LYS A 124 2.69 5.96 -11.27
N ALA A 125 1.53 6.33 -11.79
CA ALA A 125 0.88 7.59 -11.46
C ALA A 125 0.54 7.69 -9.97
N PHE A 126 0.12 6.59 -9.34
CA PHE A 126 -0.08 6.52 -7.89
C PHE A 126 1.25 6.76 -7.16
N ASN A 127 2.32 6.05 -7.54
CA ASN A 127 3.63 6.19 -6.91
C ASN A 127 4.19 7.62 -7.05
N ASP A 128 4.08 8.23 -8.23
CA ASP A 128 4.53 9.61 -8.46
C ASP A 128 3.75 10.63 -7.60
N GLU A 129 2.46 10.38 -7.35
CA GLU A 129 1.64 11.20 -6.45
C GLU A 129 1.98 10.92 -4.98
N TRP A 130 2.20 9.65 -4.63
CA TRP A 130 2.58 9.21 -3.29
C TRP A 130 3.92 9.82 -2.85
N GLU A 131 4.93 9.86 -3.72
CA GLU A 131 6.20 10.54 -3.45
C GLU A 131 6.01 12.02 -3.15
N LYS A 132 5.13 12.72 -3.88
CA LYS A 132 4.80 14.12 -3.59
C LYS A 132 4.03 14.26 -2.29
N PHE A 133 3.13 13.33 -2.01
CA PHE A 133 2.33 13.34 -0.81
C PHE A 133 3.19 13.17 0.45
N LYS A 134 4.21 12.31 0.40
CA LYS A 134 5.21 12.16 1.48
C LYS A 134 5.87 13.49 1.86
N LEU A 135 6.09 14.40 0.90
CA LEU A 135 6.67 15.72 1.16
C LEU A 135 5.76 16.63 2.01
N PHE A 136 4.46 16.39 2.09
CA PHE A 136 3.59 17.19 2.96
C PHE A 136 3.80 16.92 4.46
N PHE A 137 4.45 15.80 4.80
CA PHE A 137 4.58 15.31 6.16
C PHE A 137 6.03 15.24 6.65
N HIS A 138 6.97 15.94 6.00
CA HIS A 138 8.40 15.97 6.33
C HIS A 138 8.68 15.89 7.85
N ILE A 139 8.99 14.69 8.31
CA ILE A 139 9.56 14.42 9.63
C ILE A 139 11.02 14.90 9.53
N GLU A 140 11.49 15.72 10.46
CA GLU A 140 12.91 16.06 10.54
C GLU A 140 13.73 14.76 10.61
N GLY A 141 14.46 14.43 9.53
CA GLY A 141 15.35 13.26 9.46
C GLY A 141 14.84 12.01 8.74
N TYR A 142 13.68 12.02 8.07
CA TYR A 142 13.21 10.85 7.31
C TYR A 142 13.92 10.71 5.94
N GLU A 143 14.80 9.73 5.81
CA GLU A 143 15.28 9.22 4.53
C GLU A 143 14.38 8.08 4.05
N CYS A 144 13.68 8.28 2.93
CA CYS A 144 12.91 7.23 2.28
C CYS A 144 13.82 6.03 1.95
N LYS A 145 13.64 4.90 2.67
CA LYS A 145 14.44 3.68 2.52
C LYS A 145 14.05 2.82 1.31
N MET A 146 13.17 3.29 0.44
CA MET A 146 13.07 2.75 -0.91
C MET A 146 14.20 3.34 -1.74
N GLU A 147 15.27 2.57 -1.91
CA GLU A 147 16.35 2.93 -2.85
C GLU A 147 15.71 3.27 -4.21
N LYS A 148 15.75 4.55 -4.59
CA LYS A 148 15.32 5.08 -5.91
C LYS A 148 15.82 4.22 -7.08
N ILE A 149 16.90 3.49 -6.85
CA ILE A 149 17.52 2.48 -7.72
C ILE A 149 16.50 1.41 -8.16
N LYS A 150 15.75 0.77 -7.24
CA LYS A 150 14.82 -0.32 -7.59
C LYS A 150 13.63 0.17 -8.42
N LEU A 151 13.07 1.34 -8.11
CA LEU A 151 11.99 1.94 -8.90
C LEU A 151 12.44 2.35 -10.31
N THR A 152 13.68 2.83 -10.44
CA THR A 152 14.28 3.19 -11.73
C THR A 152 14.51 1.94 -12.59
N GLU A 153 15.02 0.86 -12.01
CA GLU A 153 15.20 -0.42 -12.68
C GLU A 153 13.88 -1.03 -13.17
N TRP A 154 12.81 -0.91 -12.37
CA TRP A 154 11.49 -1.40 -12.75
C TRP A 154 10.83 -0.50 -13.80
N GLY A 155 11.01 0.82 -13.71
CA GLY A 155 10.60 1.76 -14.75
C GLY A 155 11.28 1.49 -16.09
N GLN A 156 12.58 1.16 -16.08
CA GLN A 156 13.33 0.77 -17.27
C GLN A 156 12.86 -0.56 -17.86
N LYS A 157 12.53 -1.56 -17.03
CA LYS A 157 11.96 -2.84 -17.49
C LYS A 157 10.58 -2.65 -18.15
N VAL A 158 9.75 -1.75 -17.61
CA VAL A 158 8.45 -1.39 -18.19
C VAL A 158 8.61 -0.71 -19.56
N GLU A 159 9.53 0.24 -19.70
CA GLU A 159 9.79 0.90 -20.99
C GLU A 159 10.42 -0.04 -22.02
N ALA A 160 11.22 -1.02 -21.59
CA ALA A 160 11.75 -2.06 -22.47
C ALA A 160 10.67 -3.03 -22.95
N GLY A 161 9.64 -3.30 -22.14
CA GLY A 161 8.49 -4.13 -22.50
C GLY A 161 7.56 -3.49 -23.54
N LYS A 162 7.50 -2.15 -23.63
CA LYS A 162 6.74 -1.41 -24.64
C LYS A 162 7.40 -1.36 -26.03
N LYS A 163 8.69 -1.71 -26.12
CA LYS A 163 9.49 -1.69 -27.36
C LYS A 163 9.60 -3.06 -28.05
N LYS A 164 8.88 -4.06 -27.56
CA LYS A 164 8.68 -5.37 -28.21
C LYS A 164 7.24 -5.49 -28.69
#